data_AF-A0A1J4UVL6-F1
#
_entry.id   AF-A0A1J4UVL6-F1
#
_cell.length_a   1.000
_cell.length_b   1.000
_cell.length_c   1.000
_cell.angle_alpha   90.00
_cell.angle_beta   90.00
_cell.angle_gamma   90.00
#
_symmetry.space_group_name_H-M   'P 1'
#
loop_
_entity.id
_entity.type
_entity.pdbx_description
1 polymer ?
#
loop_
_entity_poly.entity_id
_entity_poly.type
_entity_poly.pdbx_seq_one_letter_code
_entity_poly.pdbx_strand_id
1 'polypeptide(L)'
;MVVLVAADVFGLFDTINDLSFVIKLIAFAYLTFYLYITFAENMPLFGLSEIILGYLLMFHAPVIVSLGLIVLFVMFGGMLQMNLQMGLEQAVRGGQQIQEMERQEAFQRKVQSGAALNAQEQQMYAEMQAQQQMQQGYQNSMLQVRSGGNFGGY
;
A
#
# COMPACT_ATOMS: atom_id res chain seq x y z
N MET A 1 8.81 -23.76 64.38
CA MET A 1 8.73 -22.30 64.12
C MET A 1 9.22 -21.94 62.71
N VAL A 2 10.37 -22.46 62.24
CA VAL A 2 10.90 -22.21 60.88
C VAL A 2 9.95 -22.69 59.75
N VAL A 3 9.26 -23.81 59.93
CA VAL A 3 8.31 -24.37 58.93
C VAL A 3 7.06 -23.52 58.74
N LEU A 4 6.60 -22.82 59.78
CA LEU A 4 5.42 -21.93 59.73
C LEU A 4 5.75 -20.62 59.00
N VAL A 5 6.92 -20.03 59.28
CA VAL A 5 7.39 -18.83 58.57
C VAL A 5 7.63 -19.12 57.09
N ALA A 6 8.12 -20.31 56.74
CA ALA A 6 8.28 -20.71 55.34
C ALA A 6 6.93 -20.78 54.61
N ALA A 7 5.89 -21.37 55.22
CA ALA A 7 4.57 -21.49 54.61
C ALA A 7 3.92 -20.11 54.34
N ASP A 8 4.04 -19.17 55.28
CA ASP A 8 3.54 -17.79 55.10
C ASP A 8 4.31 -17.03 54.01
N VAL A 9 5.63 -17.25 53.92
CA VAL A 9 6.47 -16.63 52.88
C VAL A 9 6.14 -17.19 51.50
N PHE A 10 5.91 -18.51 51.35
CA PHE A 10 5.48 -19.10 50.09
C PHE A 10 4.08 -18.61 49.67
N GLY A 11 3.13 -18.50 50.61
CA GLY A 11 1.81 -17.94 50.32
C GLY A 11 1.86 -16.46 49.89
N LEU A 12 2.79 -15.67 50.43
CA LEU A 12 3.05 -14.31 49.97
C LEU A 12 3.59 -14.26 48.54
N PHE A 13 4.49 -15.18 48.15
CA PHE A 13 5.01 -15.24 46.79
C PHE A 13 3.92 -15.58 45.76
N ASP A 14 3.02 -16.51 46.09
CA ASP A 14 1.87 -16.83 45.23
C ASP A 14 0.92 -15.64 45.10
N THR A 15 0.62 -14.96 46.21
CA THR A 15 -0.23 -13.76 46.20
C THR A 15 0.39 -12.60 45.40
N ILE A 16 1.72 -12.42 45.49
CA ILE A 16 2.45 -11.40 44.71
C ILE A 16 2.45 -11.73 43.22
N ASN A 17 2.56 -13.01 42.85
CA ASN A 17 2.47 -13.46 41.46
C ASN A 17 1.07 -13.27 40.90
N ASP A 18 0.02 -13.57 41.66
CA ASP A 18 -1.37 -13.32 41.27
C ASP A 18 -1.63 -11.82 41.09
N LEU A 19 -1.15 -10.98 42.02
CA LEU A 19 -1.26 -9.54 41.91
C LEU A 19 -0.53 -8.98 40.68
N SER A 20 0.65 -9.51 40.37
CA SER A 20 1.43 -9.20 39.17
C SER A 20 0.63 -9.50 37.89
N PHE A 21 -0.04 -10.66 37.84
CA PHE A 21 -0.89 -11.02 36.72
C PHE A 21 -2.10 -10.10 36.58
N VAL A 22 -2.79 -9.79 37.68
CA VAL A 22 -3.95 -8.88 37.67
C VAL A 22 -3.57 -7.48 37.19
N ILE A 23 -2.43 -6.94 37.64
CA ILE A 23 -1.96 -5.62 37.18
C ILE A 23 -1.69 -5.64 35.68
N LYS A 24 -1.05 -6.70 35.16
CA LYS A 24 -0.81 -6.85 33.71
C LYS A 24 -2.12 -6.96 32.93
N LEU A 25 -3.12 -7.65 33.47
CA LEU A 25 -4.44 -7.78 32.87
C LEU A 25 -5.16 -6.43 32.81
N ILE A 26 -5.09 -5.63 33.87
CA ILE A 26 -5.65 -4.26 33.89
C ILE A 26 -4.91 -3.37 32.89
N ALA A 27 -3.57 -3.44 32.86
CA ALA A 27 -2.76 -2.68 31.91
C ALA A 27 -3.11 -3.04 30.47
N PHE A 28 -3.26 -4.33 30.19
CA PHE A 28 -3.67 -4.83 28.89
C PHE A 28 -5.06 -4.31 28.50
N ALA A 29 -6.07 -4.47 29.36
CA ALA A 29 -7.42 -3.97 29.07
C ALA A 29 -7.44 -2.45 28.81
N TYR A 30 -6.71 -1.68 29.61
CA TYR A 30 -6.59 -0.23 29.46
C TYR A 30 -5.93 0.16 28.13
N LEU A 31 -4.81 -0.48 27.78
CA LEU A 31 -4.10 -0.20 26.54
C LEU A 31 -4.85 -0.71 25.31
N THR A 32 -5.58 -1.83 25.40
CA THR A 32 -6.45 -2.32 24.32
C THR A 32 -7.57 -1.33 24.04
N PHE A 33 -8.21 -0.78 25.07
CA PHE A 33 -9.20 0.30 24.89
C PHE A 33 -8.57 1.51 24.18
N TYR A 34 -7.34 1.85 24.55
CA TYR A 34 -6.61 2.95 23.95
C TYR A 34 -6.27 2.72 22.48
N LEU A 35 -5.76 1.53 22.16
CA LEU A 35 -5.46 1.10 20.79
C LEU A 35 -6.74 1.07 19.94
N TYR A 36 -7.86 0.63 20.51
CA TYR A 36 -9.13 0.59 19.81
C TYR A 36 -9.55 1.98 19.33
N ILE A 37 -9.48 3.00 20.19
CA ILE A 37 -9.81 4.38 19.76
C ILE A 37 -8.78 4.90 18.74
N THR A 38 -7.50 4.55 18.92
CA THR A 38 -6.43 5.01 18.02
C THR A 38 -6.55 4.41 16.61
N PHE A 39 -6.93 3.15 16.50
CA PHE A 39 -6.99 2.38 15.25
C PHE A 39 -8.43 2.06 14.83
N ALA A 40 -9.43 2.81 15.30
CA ALA A 40 -10.84 2.55 15.01
C ALA A 40 -11.13 2.44 13.50
N GLU A 41 -10.41 3.21 12.68
CA GLU A 41 -10.54 3.21 11.22
C GLU A 41 -9.67 2.15 10.51
N ASN A 42 -8.69 1.56 11.21
CA ASN A 42 -7.72 0.62 10.65
C ASN A 42 -7.69 -0.70 11.45
N MET A 43 -8.78 -1.47 11.38
CA MET A 43 -8.94 -2.74 12.10
C MET A 43 -7.80 -3.76 11.95
N PRO A 44 -7.15 -3.93 10.78
CA PRO A 44 -6.02 -4.85 10.66
C PRO A 44 -4.82 -4.43 11.53
N LEU A 45 -4.54 -3.12 11.60
CA LEU A 45 -3.47 -2.59 12.44
C LEU A 45 -3.83 -2.69 13.91
N PHE A 46 -5.11 -2.47 14.26
CA PHE A 46 -5.61 -2.73 15.61
C PHE A 46 -5.32 -4.17 16.04
N GLY A 47 -5.79 -5.16 15.28
CA GLY A 47 -5.61 -6.57 15.65
C GLY A 47 -4.15 -6.99 15.75
N LEU A 48 -3.30 -6.50 14.85
CA LEU A 48 -1.86 -6.81 14.88
C LEU A 48 -1.17 -6.15 16.09
N SER A 49 -1.53 -4.89 16.39
CA SER A 49 -1.02 -4.19 17.57
C SER A 49 -1.50 -4.81 18.89
N GLU A 50 -2.75 -5.30 18.95
CA GLU A 50 -3.31 -5.98 20.12
C GLU A 50 -2.60 -7.29 20.41
N ILE A 51 -2.32 -8.11 19.38
CA ILE A 51 -1.57 -9.37 19.53
C ILE A 51 -0.16 -9.09 20.04
N ILE A 52 0.54 -8.13 19.44
CA ILE A 52 1.90 -7.76 19.85
C ILE A 52 1.89 -7.25 21.30
N LEU A 53 0.94 -6.38 21.62
CA LEU A 53 0.81 -5.81 22.95
C LEU A 53 0.55 -6.91 23.98
N GLY A 54 -0.43 -7.77 23.74
CA GLY A 54 -0.79 -8.86 24.65
C GLY A 54 0.38 -9.81 24.90
N TYR A 55 1.12 -10.18 23.84
CA TYR A 55 2.31 -11.01 23.96
C TYR A 55 3.40 -10.33 24.81
N LEU A 56 3.71 -9.05 24.52
CA LEU A 56 4.72 -8.30 25.27
C LEU A 56 4.33 -8.13 26.74
N LEU A 57 3.10 -7.73 27.03
CA LEU A 57 2.65 -7.41 28.38
C LEU A 57 2.58 -8.65 29.27
N MET A 58 2.03 -9.74 28.75
CA MET A 58 1.82 -10.95 29.54
C MET A 58 3.13 -11.71 29.77
N PHE A 59 3.91 -11.92 28.72
CA PHE A 59 5.06 -12.83 28.78
C PHE A 59 6.40 -12.14 29.02
N HIS A 60 6.57 -10.86 28.68
CA HIS A 60 7.90 -10.23 28.67
C HIS A 60 7.98 -8.99 29.57
N ALA A 61 6.89 -8.25 29.77
CA ALA A 61 6.90 -7.05 30.59
C ALA A 61 6.91 -7.41 32.08
N PRO A 62 7.84 -6.86 32.88
CA PRO A 62 7.69 -6.87 34.33
C PRO A 62 6.56 -5.93 34.77
N VAL A 63 6.03 -6.15 35.98
CA VAL A 63 4.90 -5.37 36.54
C VAL A 63 5.18 -3.86 36.52
N ILE A 64 6.42 -3.47 36.85
CA ILE A 64 6.80 -2.06 36.91
C ILE A 64 6.74 -1.37 35.55
N VAL A 65 7.07 -2.09 34.47
CA VAL A 65 6.93 -1.58 33.10
C VAL A 65 5.45 -1.44 32.74
N SER A 66 4.62 -2.41 33.15
CA SER A 66 3.17 -2.38 32.91
C SER A 66 2.51 -1.17 33.59
N LEU A 67 2.89 -0.90 34.85
CA LEU A 67 2.45 0.29 35.58
C LEU A 67 2.98 1.59 34.95
N GLY A 68 4.26 1.60 34.55
CA GLY A 68 4.86 2.74 33.85
C GLY A 68 4.13 3.08 32.56
N LEU A 69 3.74 2.07 31.77
CA LEU A 69 2.94 2.24 30.57
C LEU A 69 1.56 2.81 30.89
N ILE A 70 0.86 2.30 31.91
CA ILE A 70 -0.42 2.87 32.34
C ILE A 70 -0.26 4.35 32.69
N VAL A 71 0.70 4.70 33.56
CA VAL A 71 0.92 6.08 33.99
C VAL A 71 1.26 6.98 32.80
N LEU A 72 2.13 6.52 31.90
CA LEU A 72 2.52 7.24 30.70
C LEU A 72 1.32 7.50 29.78
N PHE A 73 0.46 6.51 29.57
CA PHE A 73 -0.76 6.67 28.76
C PHE A 73 -1.85 7.48 29.48
N VAL A 74 -1.92 7.47 30.81
CA VAL A 74 -2.84 8.34 31.55
C VAL A 74 -2.39 9.80 31.45
N MET A 75 -1.09 10.07 31.61
CA MET A 75 -0.56 11.44 31.60
C MET A 75 -0.42 12.03 30.19
N PHE A 76 0.07 11.22 29.24
CA PHE A 76 0.44 11.67 27.90
C PHE A 76 -0.36 11.00 26.79
N GLY A 77 -1.37 10.19 27.13
CA GLY A 77 -2.19 9.45 26.18
C GLY A 77 -2.65 10.35 25.05
N GLY A 78 -3.48 11.35 25.31
CA GLY A 78 -4.06 12.18 24.25
C GLY A 78 -3.02 12.76 23.28
N MET A 79 -1.85 13.15 23.79
CA MET A 79 -0.74 13.66 22.97
C MET A 79 -0.08 12.56 22.13
N LEU A 80 0.08 11.35 22.69
CA LEU A 80 0.52 10.16 21.95
C LEU A 80 -0.51 9.74 20.89
N GLN A 81 -1.82 9.80 21.19
CA GLN A 81 -2.87 9.50 20.21
C GLN A 81 -2.78 10.42 19.01
N MET A 82 -2.68 11.72 19.29
CA MET A 82 -2.63 12.75 18.28
C MET A 82 -1.40 12.59 17.38
N ASN A 83 -0.23 12.25 17.95
CA ASN A 83 0.96 11.94 17.17
C ASN A 83 0.82 10.66 16.34
N LEU A 84 0.23 9.60 16.90
CA LEU A 84 -0.03 8.34 16.20
C LEU A 84 -0.98 8.54 15.02
N GLN A 85 -2.08 9.26 15.22
CA GLN A 85 -3.04 9.57 14.17
C GLN A 85 -2.43 10.44 13.07
N MET A 86 -1.68 11.49 13.43
CA MET A 86 -0.95 12.29 12.42
C MET A 86 0.06 11.46 11.63
N GLY A 87 0.81 10.57 12.29
CA GLY A 87 1.75 9.67 11.62
C GLY A 87 1.05 8.69 10.67
N LEU A 88 -0.07 8.11 11.10
CA LEU A 88 -0.91 7.23 10.27
C LEU A 88 -1.46 7.96 9.05
N GLU A 89 -2.01 9.16 9.23
CA GLU A 89 -2.52 9.96 8.12
C GLU A 89 -1.43 10.29 7.10
N GLN A 90 -0.22 10.65 7.56
CA GLN A 90 0.91 10.90 6.65
C GLN A 90 1.34 9.65 5.91
N ALA A 91 1.41 8.49 6.58
CA ALA A 91 1.76 7.22 5.95
C ALA A 91 0.72 6.80 4.90
N VAL A 92 -0.58 6.97 5.20
CA VAL A 92 -1.68 6.66 4.27
C VAL A 92 -1.66 7.62 3.07
N ARG A 93 -1.47 8.93 3.30
CA ARG A 93 -1.38 9.92 2.21
C ARG A 93 -0.16 9.70 1.32
N GLY A 94 0.98 9.32 1.89
CA GLY A 94 2.18 8.96 1.13
C GLY A 94 1.94 7.75 0.22
N GLY A 95 1.25 6.72 0.74
CA GLY A 95 0.85 5.55 -0.05
C GLY A 95 -0.12 5.90 -1.19
N GLN A 96 -1.09 6.78 -0.94
CA GLN A 96 -2.04 7.24 -1.97
C GLN A 96 -1.35 8.04 -3.08
N GLN A 97 -0.42 8.94 -2.74
CA GLN A 97 0.33 9.70 -3.75
C GLN A 97 1.19 8.80 -4.64
N ILE A 98 1.82 7.77 -4.07
CA ILE A 98 2.60 6.80 -4.85
C ILE A 98 1.67 6.04 -5.83
N GLN A 99 0.51 5.60 -5.34
CA GLN A 99 -0.44 4.88 -6.16
C GLN A 99 -1.06 5.75 -7.28
N GLU A 100 -1.32 7.04 -7.02
CA GLU A 100 -1.77 8.00 -8.03
C GLU A 100 -0.70 8.32 -9.06
N MET A 101 0.56 8.43 -8.63
CA MET A 101 1.71 8.67 -9.51
C MET A 101 1.93 7.47 -10.44
N GLU A 102 1.89 6.24 -9.92
CA GLU A 102 1.93 5.01 -10.73
C GLU A 102 0.75 4.93 -11.71
N ARG A 103 -0.45 5.34 -11.28
CA ARG A 103 -1.62 5.39 -12.17
C ARG A 103 -1.47 6.42 -13.28
N GLN A 104 -0.91 7.59 -12.97
CA GLN A 104 -0.63 8.62 -13.97
C GLN A 104 0.45 8.17 -14.96
N GLU A 105 1.52 7.54 -14.50
CA GLU A 105 2.56 6.99 -15.39
C GLU A 105 2.00 5.89 -16.29
N ALA A 106 1.20 4.97 -15.74
CA ALA A 106 0.54 3.92 -16.51
C ALA A 106 -0.45 4.51 -17.54
N PHE A 107 -1.17 5.57 -17.17
CA PHE A 107 -2.08 6.27 -18.07
C PHE A 107 -1.32 7.01 -19.18
N GLN A 108 -0.25 7.74 -18.85
CA GLN A 108 0.59 8.41 -19.84
C GLN A 108 1.22 7.43 -20.83
N ARG A 109 1.70 6.26 -20.37
CA ARG A 109 2.20 5.21 -21.27
C ARG A 109 1.12 4.70 -22.21
N LYS A 110 -0.10 4.48 -21.72
CA LYS A 110 -1.24 4.09 -22.57
C LYS A 110 -1.58 5.16 -23.60
N VAL A 111 -1.62 6.43 -23.21
CA VAL A 111 -1.90 7.55 -24.13
C VAL A 111 -0.80 7.69 -25.17
N GLN A 112 0.48 7.58 -24.79
CA GLN A 112 1.61 7.61 -25.74
C GLN A 112 1.55 6.43 -26.71
N SER A 113 1.23 5.22 -26.24
CA SER A 113 1.06 4.06 -27.13
C SER A 113 -0.13 4.22 -28.08
N GLY A 114 -1.24 4.82 -27.63
CA GLY A 114 -2.40 5.10 -28.47
C GLY A 114 -2.14 6.20 -29.51
N ALA A 115 -1.39 7.23 -29.13
CA ALA A 115 -0.97 8.29 -30.05
C ALA A 115 0.02 7.78 -31.10
N ALA A 116 0.93 6.86 -30.73
CA ALA A 116 1.84 6.22 -31.66
C ALA A 116 1.11 5.34 -32.68
N LEU A 117 0.08 4.60 -32.25
CA LEU A 117 -0.77 3.80 -33.14
C LEU A 117 -1.54 4.69 -34.15
N ASN A 118 -2.14 5.79 -33.70
CA ASN A 118 -2.83 6.73 -34.60
C ASN A 118 -1.88 7.41 -35.60
N ALA A 119 -0.65 7.74 -35.19
CA ALA A 119 0.36 8.30 -36.08
C ALA A 119 0.82 7.27 -37.13
N GLN A 120 0.93 5.99 -36.74
CA GLN A 120 1.30 4.91 -37.63
C GLN A 120 0.19 4.59 -38.65
N GLU A 121 -1.08 4.66 -38.25
CA GLU A 121 -2.23 4.52 -39.18
C GLU A 121 -2.26 5.66 -40.21
N GLN A 122 -2.03 6.91 -39.80
CA GLN A 122 -1.99 8.04 -40.75
C GLN A 122 -0.87 7.91 -41.78
N GLN A 123 0.32 7.44 -41.37
CA GLN A 123 1.42 7.19 -42.30
C GLN A 123 1.09 6.07 -43.29
N MET A 124 0.45 4.98 -42.81
CA MET A 124 0.05 3.86 -43.66
C MET A 124 -0.99 4.27 -44.72
N TYR A 125 -1.97 5.11 -44.35
CA TYR A 125 -2.95 5.65 -45.30
C TYR A 125 -2.31 6.59 -46.34
N ALA A 126 -1.34 7.40 -45.94
CA ALA A 126 -0.61 8.27 -46.86
C ALA A 126 0.25 7.48 -47.87
N GLU A 127 0.93 6.43 -47.42
CA GLU A 127 1.70 5.53 -48.29
C GLU A 127 0.80 4.76 -49.27
N MET A 128 -0.36 4.29 -48.81
CA MET A 128 -1.31 3.58 -49.66
C MET A 128 -1.87 4.46 -50.78
N GLN A 129 -2.19 5.73 -50.50
CA GLN A 129 -2.59 6.69 -51.52
C GLN A 129 -1.47 7.01 -52.52
N ALA A 130 -0.23 7.17 -52.04
CA ALA A 130 0.92 7.40 -52.92
C ALA A 130 1.16 6.19 -53.86
N GLN A 131 0.96 4.97 -53.37
CA GLN A 131 1.09 3.76 -54.19
C GLN A 131 0.00 3.66 -55.26
N GLN A 132 -1.25 4.03 -54.96
CA GLN A 132 -2.33 4.02 -55.95
C GLN A 132 -2.08 5.01 -57.10
N GLN A 133 -1.55 6.20 -56.80
CA GLN A 133 -1.19 7.17 -57.85
C GLN A 133 -0.07 6.67 -58.75
N MET A 134 0.95 6.00 -58.18
CA MET A 134 2.02 5.40 -58.98
C MET A 134 1.49 4.27 -59.88
N GLN A 135 0.60 3.40 -59.40
CA GLN A 135 0.05 2.33 -60.24
C GLN A 135 -0.78 2.86 -61.43
N GLN A 136 -1.56 3.92 -61.22
CA GLN A 136 -2.30 4.57 -62.32
C GLN A 136 -1.36 5.26 -63.32
N GLY A 137 -0.25 5.84 -62.85
CA GLY A 137 0.80 6.42 -63.71
C GLY A 137 1.50 5.39 -64.58
N TYR A 138 1.80 4.20 -64.05
CA TYR A 138 2.39 3.09 -64.81
C TYR A 138 1.40 2.46 -65.81
N GLN A 139 0.11 2.42 -65.48
CA GLN A 139 -0.91 1.90 -66.40
C GLN A 139 -1.14 2.84 -67.59
N ASN A 140 -1.12 4.16 -67.37
CA ASN A 140 -1.21 5.16 -68.44
C ASN A 140 0.05 5.22 -69.33
N SER A 141 1.25 5.02 -68.77
CA SER A 141 2.49 5.00 -69.56
C SER A 141 2.63 3.71 -70.40
N MET A 142 2.08 2.58 -69.96
CA MET A 142 2.04 1.35 -70.78
C MET A 142 1.03 1.41 -71.95
N LEU A 143 -0.04 2.21 -71.83
CA LEU A 143 -0.99 2.43 -72.93
C LEU A 143 -0.40 3.30 -74.06
N GLN A 144 0.53 4.22 -73.76
CA GLN A 144 1.20 5.03 -74.80
C GLN A 144 2.26 4.24 -75.58
N VAL A 145 2.95 3.28 -74.96
CA VAL A 145 3.97 2.46 -75.67
C VAL A 145 3.33 1.49 -76.67
N ARG A 146 2.08 1.05 -76.45
CA ARG A 146 1.37 0.13 -77.35
C ARG A 146 0.70 0.81 -78.56
N SER A 147 0.57 2.13 -78.54
CA SER A 147 -0.01 2.93 -79.64
C SER A 147 1.02 3.37 -80.69
N GLY A 148 2.33 3.16 -80.46
CA GLY A 148 3.39 3.58 -81.39
C GLY A 148 3.91 2.51 -82.35
N GLY A 149 3.28 1.33 -82.41
CA GLY A 149 3.83 0.18 -83.15
C GLY A 149 2.80 -0.55 -84.01
N ASN A 150 2.31 0.08 -85.09
CA ASN A 150 1.89 -0.66 -86.29
C ASN A 150 1.68 0.29 -87.49
N PHE A 151 1.78 -0.26 -88.70
CA PHE A 151 1.92 0.33 -90.05
C PHE A 151 3.40 0.61 -90.39
N GLY A 152 4.14 -0.29 -91.07
CA GLY A 152 3.78 -1.12 -92.23
C GLY A 152 3.92 -0.25 -93.48
N GLY A 153 4.85 -0.47 -94.41
CA GLY A 153 5.11 -1.70 -95.13
C GLY A 153 4.66 -1.48 -96.59
N TYR A 154 5.55 -1.79 -97.54
CA TYR A 154 5.50 -1.59 -99.00
C TYR A 154 6.07 -0.27 -99.53
#